data_AF-A0A2G6G795-F1
#
_entry.id   AF-A0A2G6G795-F1
#
_cell.length_a   1.000
_cell.length_b   1.000
_cell.length_c   1.000
_cell.angle_alpha   90.00
_cell.angle_beta   90.00
_cell.angle_gamma   90.00
#
_symmetry.space_group_name_H-M   'P 1'
#
loop_
_entity.id
_entity.type
_entity.pdbx_description
1 polymer ?
#
loop_
_entity_poly.entity_id
_entity_poly.type
_entity_poly.pdbx_seq_one_letter_code
_entity_poly.pdbx_strand_id
1 'polypeptide(L)'
;MKINSKFFLLIMVMLLSFSLAVSCDKEKNNGISEETNSEAENSDRMIMVNGKLYRDTGYVDSCVECGTADGEILTSVSETETPKKDKESNFGEGYPYQLLYESHVIVNINRKWIIFQDVTISEAGIPDTVANFLAEVSEASDNSLLVNVNYLPKNFRWIFDNQRENMIKPISINIENLAILENGNEISPEELIGKTVKVWFDGAIKTENPEMSSPTELGEVYKVEIFKKD
;
A
#
# COMPACT_ATOMS: atom_id res chain seq x y z
N MET A 1 38.78 -44.05 39.91
CA MET A 1 37.52 -43.61 39.27
C MET A 1 37.88 -42.43 38.37
N LYS A 2 37.78 -42.59 37.04
CA LYS A 2 38.14 -41.52 36.07
C LYS A 2 37.12 -40.39 36.17
N ILE A 3 37.60 -39.18 36.45
CA ILE A 3 36.84 -37.93 36.37
C ILE A 3 37.59 -37.05 35.35
N ASN A 4 36.89 -36.64 34.28
CA ASN A 4 37.46 -35.88 33.17
C ASN A 4 37.72 -34.42 33.57
N SER A 5 38.99 -34.00 33.57
CA SER A 5 39.48 -32.71 34.10
C SER A 5 39.72 -31.62 33.04
N LYS A 6 38.76 -31.37 32.14
CA LYS A 6 38.83 -30.25 31.19
C LYS A 6 37.71 -29.23 31.33
N PHE A 7 36.93 -29.34 32.39
CA PHE A 7 35.95 -28.36 32.80
C PHE A 7 36.42 -27.80 34.15
N PHE A 8 36.32 -26.49 34.35
CA PHE A 8 36.88 -25.73 35.47
C PHE A 8 38.41 -25.57 35.38
N LEU A 9 39.05 -24.42 35.49
CA LEU A 9 38.68 -23.04 35.75
C LEU A 9 40.05 -22.33 35.84
N LEU A 10 40.07 -21.02 35.64
CA LEU A 10 41.18 -20.09 35.77
C LEU A 10 42.02 -19.91 34.51
N ILE A 11 41.85 -18.82 33.76
CA ILE A 11 42.17 -17.44 34.17
C ILE A 11 43.65 -17.33 34.49
N MET A 12 44.44 -16.84 33.53
CA MET A 12 45.40 -15.77 33.78
C MET A 12 45.98 -15.27 32.46
N VAL A 13 45.70 -13.99 32.16
CA VAL A 13 46.69 -13.00 31.74
C VAL A 13 47.23 -13.20 30.30
N MET A 14 46.67 -12.53 29.28
CA MET A 14 46.84 -11.09 28.98
C MET A 14 48.32 -10.71 28.86
N LEU A 15 48.76 -10.33 27.64
CA LEU A 15 49.59 -9.15 27.32
C LEU A 15 50.51 -9.39 26.10
N LEU A 16 50.32 -8.52 25.08
CA LEU A 16 51.34 -7.83 24.26
C LEU A 16 52.25 -8.71 23.37
N SER A 17 52.53 -8.43 22.09
CA SER A 17 52.43 -7.21 21.29
C SER A 17 52.79 -7.51 19.82
N PHE A 18 52.19 -6.74 18.91
CA PHE A 18 52.69 -6.24 17.60
C PHE A 18 53.56 -7.14 16.71
N SER A 19 53.12 -7.35 15.45
CA SER A 19 53.77 -6.79 14.25
C SER A 19 52.89 -6.93 13.01
N LEU A 20 52.89 -5.86 12.21
CA LEU A 20 52.14 -5.63 10.98
C LEU A 20 52.61 -6.52 9.84
N ALA A 21 51.66 -6.99 9.02
CA ALA A 21 51.89 -7.24 7.60
C ALA A 21 50.61 -6.86 6.85
N VAL A 22 50.69 -5.75 6.11
CA VAL A 22 49.72 -5.34 5.09
C VAL A 22 49.90 -6.24 3.88
N SER A 23 48.83 -6.88 3.41
CA SER A 23 48.70 -7.29 2.02
C SER A 23 47.26 -7.04 1.59
N CYS A 24 47.13 -6.31 0.48
CA CYS A 24 45.88 -5.85 -0.11
C CYS A 24 45.37 -6.93 -1.07
N ASP A 25 44.13 -7.36 -0.93
CA ASP A 25 43.38 -8.01 -2.01
C ASP A 25 41.88 -7.67 -1.91
N LYS A 26 41.27 -7.52 -3.09
CA LYS A 26 39.99 -6.87 -3.39
C LYS A 26 38.75 -7.75 -3.13
N GLU A 27 37.61 -7.04 -2.97
CA GLU A 27 36.20 -7.47 -3.17
C GLU A 27 35.60 -8.45 -2.12
N LYS A 28 34.39 -8.30 -1.60
CA LYS A 28 33.16 -7.60 -2.01
C LYS A 28 32.47 -6.98 -0.79
N ASN A 29 32.11 -5.69 -0.87
CA ASN A 29 31.13 -5.12 0.04
C ASN A 29 29.76 -5.66 -0.37
N ASN A 30 29.19 -6.50 0.50
CA ASN A 30 27.80 -6.92 0.42
C ASN A 30 26.95 -5.72 0.88
N GLY A 31 26.70 -4.80 -0.03
CA GLY A 31 25.72 -3.74 0.16
C GLY A 31 24.35 -4.39 0.23
N ILE A 32 23.81 -4.51 1.43
CA ILE A 32 22.38 -4.61 1.65
C ILE A 32 21.80 -3.37 0.98
N SER A 33 21.13 -3.55 -0.16
CA SER A 33 20.24 -2.55 -0.70
C SER A 33 19.12 -2.42 0.31
N GLU A 34 19.22 -1.41 1.17
CA GLU A 34 18.08 -0.86 1.87
C GLU A 34 17.04 -0.54 0.78
N GLU A 35 15.99 -1.36 0.74
CA GLU A 35 14.74 -1.02 0.07
C GLU A 35 14.22 0.23 0.77
N THR A 36 14.60 1.38 0.23
CA THR A 36 14.04 2.66 0.64
C THR A 36 12.57 2.63 0.28
N ASN A 37 11.73 2.36 1.27
CA ASN A 37 10.35 2.81 1.30
C ASN A 37 10.36 4.33 1.12
N SER A 38 10.25 4.79 -0.12
CA SER A 38 9.85 6.17 -0.39
C SER A 38 8.34 6.19 -0.49
N GLU A 39 7.74 6.69 0.58
CA GLU A 39 6.36 7.15 0.66
C GLU A 39 6.03 8.09 -0.51
N ALA A 40 4.76 8.09 -0.90
CA ALA A 40 4.21 8.68 -2.11
C ALA A 40 4.58 10.17 -2.31
N GLU A 41 5.43 10.45 -3.30
CA GLU A 41 5.47 11.75 -3.98
C GLU A 41 5.55 11.52 -5.50
N ASN A 42 4.43 11.77 -6.18
CA ASN A 42 4.27 11.84 -7.64
C ASN A 42 4.95 10.74 -8.46
N SER A 43 4.30 9.57 -8.46
CA SER A 43 4.69 8.43 -9.29
C SER A 43 4.43 8.75 -10.77
N ASP A 44 5.42 9.31 -11.47
CA ASP A 44 5.45 9.43 -12.94
C ASP A 44 5.58 8.05 -13.63
N ARG A 45 5.21 6.96 -12.95
CA ARG A 45 5.24 5.61 -13.49
C ARG A 45 4.27 5.49 -14.65
N MET A 46 4.78 4.94 -15.75
CA MET A 46 4.08 4.75 -17.00
C MET A 46 4.39 3.38 -17.59
N ILE A 47 3.42 2.83 -18.31
CA ILE A 47 3.52 1.58 -19.04
C ILE A 47 2.84 1.74 -20.41
N MET A 48 3.45 1.22 -21.47
CA MET A 48 2.82 1.13 -22.79
C MET A 48 2.32 -0.31 -23.01
N VAL A 49 1.01 -0.47 -23.26
CA VAL A 49 0.37 -1.76 -23.53
C VAL A 49 -0.61 -1.62 -24.68
N ASN A 50 -0.55 -2.50 -25.66
CA ASN A 50 -1.42 -2.52 -26.83
C ASN A 50 -1.54 -1.16 -27.56
N GLY A 51 -0.42 -0.45 -27.69
CA GLY A 51 -0.32 0.85 -28.34
C GLY A 51 -0.88 2.02 -27.52
N LYS A 52 -1.24 1.80 -26.25
CA LYS A 52 -1.76 2.82 -25.34
C LYS A 52 -0.78 3.06 -24.19
N LEU A 53 -0.60 4.33 -23.84
CA LEU A 53 0.20 4.74 -22.70
C LEU A 53 -0.71 4.89 -21.48
N TYR A 54 -0.34 4.23 -20.39
CA TYR A 54 -1.04 4.30 -19.12
C TYR A 54 -0.12 4.90 -18.06
N ARG A 55 -0.71 5.68 -17.15
CA ARG A 55 -0.03 6.35 -16.04
C ARG A 55 -0.60 5.87 -14.72
N ASP A 56 0.26 5.66 -13.75
CA ASP A 56 -0.11 5.27 -12.40
C ASP A 56 -1.08 6.28 -11.77
N THR A 57 -2.14 5.78 -11.17
CA THR A 57 -3.17 6.59 -10.49
C THR A 57 -2.93 6.74 -8.99
N GLY A 58 -2.02 5.95 -8.43
CA GLY A 58 -1.81 5.82 -6.98
C GLY A 58 -2.80 4.88 -6.27
N TYR A 59 -3.84 4.40 -6.97
CA TYR A 59 -4.87 3.54 -6.37
C TYR A 59 -4.56 2.05 -6.52
N VAL A 60 -4.99 1.27 -5.53
CA VAL A 60 -4.93 -0.20 -5.54
C VAL A 60 -6.29 -0.77 -5.98
N ASP A 61 -6.23 -1.71 -6.91
CA ASP A 61 -7.38 -2.55 -7.25
C ASP A 61 -7.63 -3.58 -6.15
N SER A 62 -8.83 -3.54 -5.57
CA SER A 62 -9.28 -4.44 -4.50
C SER A 62 -10.35 -5.44 -4.97
N CYS A 63 -10.58 -5.51 -6.29
CA CYS A 63 -11.51 -6.43 -6.94
C CYS A 63 -10.82 -7.55 -7.71
N VAL A 64 -9.49 -7.60 -7.71
CA VAL A 64 -8.74 -8.62 -8.45
C VAL A 64 -9.15 -10.01 -8.02
N GLU A 65 -10.00 -10.63 -8.83
CA GLU A 65 -10.24 -12.06 -8.77
C GLU A 65 -8.92 -12.73 -9.17
N CYS A 66 -8.50 -13.79 -8.46
CA CYS A 66 -7.23 -14.47 -8.63
C CYS A 66 -7.06 -15.08 -10.03
N GLY A 67 -6.87 -14.22 -11.02
CA GLY A 67 -6.81 -14.53 -12.43
C GLY A 67 -5.37 -14.48 -12.90
N THR A 68 -5.04 -15.37 -13.81
CA THR A 68 -3.81 -15.36 -14.58
C THR A 68 -3.50 -13.96 -15.10
N ALA A 69 -2.25 -13.53 -15.08
CA ALA A 69 -1.85 -12.26 -15.70
C ALA A 69 -2.10 -12.30 -17.22
N ASP A 70 -2.53 -11.19 -17.81
CA ASP A 70 -2.69 -11.08 -19.27
C ASP A 70 -1.33 -10.91 -19.96
N GLY A 71 -0.36 -10.35 -19.24
CA GLY A 71 1.00 -10.19 -19.72
C GLY A 71 1.98 -9.83 -18.61
N GLU A 72 3.21 -9.54 -19.03
CA GLU A 72 4.32 -9.12 -18.18
C GLU A 72 5.08 -7.98 -18.89
N ILE A 73 5.60 -7.04 -18.11
CA ILE A 73 6.49 -5.98 -18.60
C ILE A 73 7.84 -6.60 -18.97
N LEU A 74 8.27 -6.44 -20.21
CA LEU A 74 9.45 -7.12 -20.76
C LEU A 74 10.68 -6.22 -20.91
N THR A 75 10.49 -4.90 -20.96
CA THR A 75 11.57 -3.94 -21.14
C THR A 75 11.34 -2.69 -20.28
N SER A 76 12.41 -2.02 -19.87
CA SER A 76 12.33 -0.72 -19.19
C SER A 76 13.17 0.34 -19.89
N VAL A 77 12.66 1.57 -19.89
CA VAL A 77 13.42 2.80 -20.14
C VAL A 77 13.82 3.42 -18.79
N SER A 78 14.53 4.56 -18.81
CA SER A 78 14.84 5.28 -17.57
C SER A 78 13.58 5.88 -16.92
N GLU A 79 13.61 6.11 -15.61
CA GLU A 79 12.46 6.63 -14.84
C GLU A 79 11.88 7.94 -15.39
N THR A 80 12.70 8.77 -16.01
CA THR A 80 12.28 10.06 -16.60
C THR A 80 11.81 9.96 -18.05
N GLU A 81 11.94 8.79 -18.69
CA GLU A 81 11.55 8.59 -20.09
C GLU A 81 10.13 8.05 -20.23
N THR A 82 9.44 8.48 -21.28
CA THR A 82 8.14 7.90 -21.64
C THR A 82 8.34 6.60 -22.42
N PRO A 83 7.72 5.48 -21.98
CA PRO A 83 7.70 4.23 -22.74
C PRO A 83 7.08 4.41 -24.14
N LYS A 84 7.67 3.76 -25.15
CA LYS A 84 7.27 3.90 -26.56
C LYS A 84 6.95 2.57 -27.23
N LYS A 85 7.29 1.44 -26.61
CA LYS A 85 7.00 0.09 -27.13
C LYS A 85 6.05 -0.66 -26.21
N ASP A 86 5.25 -1.57 -26.77
CA ASP A 86 4.41 -2.43 -25.95
C ASP A 86 5.24 -3.26 -24.96
N LYS A 87 4.72 -3.41 -23.74
CA LYS A 87 5.37 -4.08 -22.61
C LYS A 87 6.66 -3.39 -22.17
N GLU A 88 6.75 -2.08 -22.39
CA GLU A 88 7.83 -1.21 -21.91
C GLU A 88 7.30 -0.33 -20.77
N SER A 89 8.07 -0.20 -19.70
CA SER A 89 7.78 0.69 -18.57
C SER A 89 8.93 1.65 -18.30
N ASN A 90 8.73 2.63 -17.43
CA ASN A 90 9.80 3.45 -16.85
C ASN A 90 10.08 3.10 -15.38
N PHE A 91 9.66 1.94 -14.89
CA PHE A 91 9.79 1.56 -13.48
C PHE A 91 10.31 0.13 -13.29
N GLY A 92 10.88 -0.47 -14.34
CA GLY A 92 11.47 -1.80 -14.32
C GLY A 92 10.68 -2.86 -15.09
N GLU A 93 11.17 -4.09 -15.03
CA GLU A 93 10.71 -5.23 -15.83
C GLU A 93 10.20 -6.36 -14.92
N GLY A 94 9.53 -7.35 -15.49
CA GLY A 94 9.10 -8.56 -14.77
C GLY A 94 7.81 -8.40 -13.96
N TYR A 95 7.14 -7.25 -14.04
CA TYR A 95 5.85 -7.04 -13.39
C TYR A 95 4.72 -7.61 -14.23
N PRO A 96 3.88 -8.51 -13.69
CA PRO A 96 2.70 -8.98 -14.40
C PRO A 96 1.62 -7.90 -14.41
N TYR A 97 0.83 -7.85 -15.49
CA TYR A 97 -0.27 -6.91 -15.64
C TYR A 97 -1.54 -7.59 -16.14
N GLN A 98 -2.68 -6.96 -15.90
CA GLN A 98 -3.99 -7.31 -16.47
C GLN A 98 -4.67 -6.08 -17.07
N LEU A 99 -5.42 -6.29 -18.14
CA LEU A 99 -6.23 -5.25 -18.76
C LEU A 99 -7.54 -5.12 -17.97
N LEU A 100 -7.83 -3.90 -17.51
CA LEU A 100 -9.05 -3.57 -16.79
C LEU A 100 -9.89 -2.60 -17.63
N TYR A 101 -11.02 -3.07 -18.16
CA TYR A 101 -11.82 -2.31 -19.13
C TYR A 101 -10.98 -1.84 -20.35
N GLU A 102 -11.46 -0.85 -21.10
CA GLU A 102 -10.70 -0.28 -22.24
C GLU A 102 -9.68 0.79 -21.83
N SER A 103 -9.78 1.28 -20.59
CA SER A 103 -9.13 2.50 -20.12
C SER A 103 -8.12 2.32 -18.99
N HIS A 104 -8.03 1.12 -18.41
CA HIS A 104 -7.13 0.87 -17.29
C HIS A 104 -6.29 -0.39 -17.51
N VAL A 105 -5.15 -0.43 -16.85
CA VAL A 105 -4.31 -1.62 -16.69
C VAL A 105 -3.98 -1.71 -15.22
N ILE A 106 -4.04 -2.90 -14.64
CA ILE A 106 -3.55 -3.13 -13.29
C ILE A 106 -2.21 -3.85 -13.37
N VAL A 107 -1.22 -3.39 -12.60
CA VAL A 107 0.14 -3.95 -12.59
C VAL A 107 0.43 -4.45 -11.18
N ASN A 108 0.88 -5.70 -11.04
CA ASN A 108 1.26 -6.22 -9.73
C ASN A 108 2.65 -5.68 -9.35
N ILE A 109 2.69 -4.73 -8.42
CA ILE A 109 3.92 -4.15 -7.89
C ILE A 109 3.90 -4.39 -6.39
N ASN A 110 4.94 -5.05 -5.87
CA ASN A 110 5.05 -5.38 -4.44
C ASN A 110 3.81 -6.09 -3.89
N ARG A 111 3.24 -7.04 -4.66
CA ARG A 111 2.03 -7.81 -4.34
C ARG A 111 0.74 -6.99 -4.25
N LYS A 112 0.76 -5.71 -4.62
CA LYS A 112 -0.44 -4.88 -4.79
C LYS A 112 -0.71 -4.70 -6.29
N TRP A 113 -1.97 -4.79 -6.69
CA TRP A 113 -2.38 -4.50 -8.07
C TRP A 113 -2.65 -3.01 -8.21
N ILE A 114 -1.65 -2.28 -8.71
CA ILE A 114 -1.71 -0.83 -8.86
C ILE A 114 -2.46 -0.49 -10.14
N ILE A 115 -3.40 0.45 -10.06
CA ILE A 115 -4.21 0.89 -11.19
C ILE A 115 -3.45 1.96 -11.99
N PHE A 116 -3.27 1.69 -13.27
CA PHE A 116 -2.80 2.63 -14.27
C PHE A 116 -3.95 3.01 -15.21
N GLN A 117 -4.02 4.28 -15.60
CA GLN A 117 -5.06 4.84 -16.44
C GLN A 117 -4.50 5.35 -17.76
N ASP A 118 -5.26 5.13 -18.84
CA ASP A 118 -4.98 5.67 -20.17
C ASP A 118 -4.84 7.20 -20.09
N VAL A 119 -3.68 7.72 -20.49
CA VAL A 119 -3.34 9.14 -20.36
C VAL A 119 -4.23 10.07 -21.19
N THR A 120 -5.04 9.52 -22.10
CA THR A 120 -5.99 10.29 -22.91
C THR A 120 -7.27 10.67 -22.14
N ILE A 121 -7.46 10.12 -20.94
CA ILE A 121 -8.60 10.42 -20.06
C ILE A 121 -8.26 11.62 -19.19
N SER A 122 -9.03 12.70 -19.31
CA SER A 122 -8.76 13.97 -18.63
C SER A 122 -9.37 14.09 -17.23
N GLU A 123 -10.46 13.37 -16.96
CA GLU A 123 -11.17 13.41 -15.69
C GLU A 123 -11.64 12.00 -15.32
N ALA A 124 -10.94 11.37 -14.39
CA ALA A 124 -11.40 10.14 -13.80
C ALA A 124 -11.46 10.29 -12.28
N GLY A 125 -12.62 9.98 -11.73
CA GLY A 125 -12.75 9.75 -10.30
C GLY A 125 -12.01 8.48 -9.88
N ILE A 126 -12.05 8.21 -8.57
CA ILE A 126 -11.51 6.97 -8.01
C ILE A 126 -12.24 5.78 -8.67
N PRO A 127 -11.54 4.82 -9.30
CA PRO A 127 -12.15 3.66 -9.94
C PRO A 127 -13.03 2.86 -8.98
N ASP A 128 -14.08 2.22 -9.50
CA ASP A 128 -15.03 1.45 -8.70
C ASP A 128 -14.43 0.17 -8.10
N THR A 129 -13.28 -0.27 -8.62
CA THR A 129 -12.52 -1.41 -8.12
C THR A 129 -11.69 -1.11 -6.88
N VAL A 130 -11.52 0.18 -6.52
CA VAL A 130 -10.84 0.62 -5.29
C VAL A 130 -11.74 0.35 -4.09
N ALA A 131 -11.20 -0.28 -3.04
CA ALA A 131 -11.96 -0.62 -1.85
C ALA A 131 -12.64 0.61 -1.25
N ASN A 132 -13.94 0.48 -0.99
CA ASN A 132 -14.71 1.53 -0.34
C ASN A 132 -15.88 0.99 0.47
N PHE A 133 -16.35 1.79 1.43
CA PHE A 133 -17.55 1.52 2.21
C PHE A 133 -18.24 2.84 2.63
N LEU A 134 -19.50 2.75 3.07
CA LEU A 134 -20.18 3.83 3.76
C LEU A 134 -20.17 3.56 5.26
N ALA A 135 -19.88 4.58 6.07
CA ALA A 135 -19.88 4.47 7.52
C ALA A 135 -20.41 5.72 8.20
N GLU A 136 -20.99 5.56 9.37
CA GLU A 136 -21.35 6.65 10.27
C GLU A 136 -20.17 6.98 11.17
N VAL A 137 -19.83 8.25 11.30
CA VAL A 137 -18.79 8.72 12.22
C VAL A 137 -19.36 8.76 13.64
N SER A 138 -18.82 7.94 14.55
CA SER A 138 -19.23 7.93 15.96
C SER A 138 -18.37 8.82 16.83
N GLU A 139 -17.08 8.93 16.53
CA GLU A 139 -16.13 9.79 17.26
C GLU A 139 -15.15 10.41 16.26
N ALA A 140 -14.61 11.58 16.62
CA ALA A 140 -13.64 12.30 15.81
C ALA A 140 -12.60 12.97 16.71
N SER A 141 -11.40 13.11 16.16
CA SER A 141 -10.31 13.94 16.67
C SER A 141 -9.60 14.61 15.49
N ASP A 142 -8.67 15.51 15.78
CA ASP A 142 -7.89 16.23 14.77
C ASP A 142 -7.33 15.32 13.65
N ASN A 143 -6.85 14.12 14.01
CA ASN A 143 -6.13 13.24 13.09
C ASN A 143 -6.83 11.90 12.81
N SER A 144 -8.00 11.63 13.43
CA SER A 144 -8.68 10.36 13.24
C SER A 144 -10.20 10.42 13.36
N LEU A 145 -10.85 9.50 12.67
CA LEU A 145 -12.29 9.22 12.81
C LEU A 145 -12.48 7.79 13.30
N LEU A 146 -13.37 7.60 14.27
CA LEU A 146 -13.91 6.29 14.60
C LEU A 146 -15.26 6.13 13.92
N VAL A 147 -15.42 5.10 13.10
CA VAL A 147 -16.61 4.91 12.27
C VAL A 147 -17.24 3.53 12.40
N ASN A 148 -18.56 3.46 12.22
CA ASN A 148 -19.32 2.22 12.16
C ASN A 148 -19.78 1.97 10.72
N VAL A 149 -19.46 0.80 10.17
CA VAL A 149 -19.78 0.47 8.78
C VAL A 149 -21.29 0.29 8.60
N ASN A 150 -21.88 1.13 7.76
CA ASN A 150 -23.31 1.09 7.42
C ASN A 150 -23.57 0.24 6.18
N TYR A 151 -22.65 0.28 5.22
CA TYR A 151 -22.76 -0.45 3.96
C TYR A 151 -21.39 -0.83 3.41
N LEU A 152 -21.22 -2.11 3.09
CA LEU A 152 -20.03 -2.66 2.47
C LEU A 152 -20.40 -3.32 1.13
N PRO A 153 -19.90 -2.80 -0.01
CA PRO A 153 -20.09 -3.45 -1.31
C PRO A 153 -19.64 -4.92 -1.29
N LYS A 154 -20.39 -5.78 -2.00
CA LYS A 154 -20.19 -7.24 -1.95
C LYS A 154 -18.78 -7.68 -2.35
N ASN A 155 -18.22 -7.02 -3.37
CA ASN A 155 -16.88 -7.23 -3.88
C ASN A 155 -15.77 -6.93 -2.86
N PHE A 156 -16.06 -6.20 -1.78
CA PHE A 156 -15.09 -5.86 -0.72
C PHE A 156 -15.33 -6.62 0.60
N ARG A 157 -16.34 -7.49 0.67
CA ARG A 157 -16.64 -8.25 1.91
C ARG A 157 -15.48 -9.11 2.38
N TRP A 158 -14.69 -9.63 1.46
CA TRP A 158 -13.54 -10.48 1.77
C TRP A 158 -12.48 -9.76 2.61
N ILE A 159 -12.37 -8.42 2.49
CA ILE A 159 -11.41 -7.60 3.25
C ILE A 159 -11.70 -7.71 4.75
N PHE A 160 -12.97 -7.80 5.13
CA PHE A 160 -13.43 -7.92 6.51
C PHE A 160 -13.87 -9.35 6.85
N ASP A 161 -13.13 -10.35 6.39
CA ASP A 161 -13.41 -11.79 6.64
C ASP A 161 -14.85 -12.24 6.29
N ASN A 162 -15.45 -11.60 5.29
CA ASN A 162 -16.85 -11.81 4.89
C ASN A 162 -17.88 -11.56 6.00
N GLN A 163 -17.52 -10.77 7.02
CA GLN A 163 -18.44 -10.35 8.06
C GLN A 163 -19.63 -9.58 7.50
N ARG A 164 -20.73 -9.58 8.25
CA ARG A 164 -21.82 -8.62 8.03
C ARG A 164 -21.42 -7.28 8.61
N GLU A 165 -21.95 -6.21 8.04
CA GLU A 165 -21.64 -4.83 8.38
C GLU A 165 -21.78 -4.59 9.90
N ASN A 166 -22.85 -5.12 10.49
CA ASN A 166 -23.12 -5.03 11.94
C ASN A 166 -22.21 -5.90 12.84
N MET A 167 -21.33 -6.71 12.24
CA MET A 167 -20.36 -7.55 12.94
C MET A 167 -18.93 -6.99 12.80
N ILE A 168 -18.72 -6.04 11.88
CA ILE A 168 -17.44 -5.35 11.72
C ILE A 168 -17.25 -4.45 12.94
N LYS A 169 -16.12 -4.60 13.63
CA LYS A 169 -15.74 -3.71 14.74
C LYS A 169 -15.64 -2.27 14.24
N PRO A 170 -15.82 -1.25 15.10
CA PRO A 170 -15.55 0.13 14.71
C PRO A 170 -14.17 0.27 14.07
N ILE A 171 -14.09 1.08 13.02
CA ILE A 171 -12.88 1.28 12.24
C ILE A 171 -12.29 2.64 12.61
N SER A 172 -11.00 2.66 12.96
CA SER A 172 -10.21 3.88 13.11
C SER A 172 -9.61 4.25 11.75
N ILE A 173 -9.91 5.47 11.29
CA ILE A 173 -9.44 6.04 10.03
C ILE A 173 -8.46 7.16 10.37
N ASN A 174 -7.22 7.05 9.90
CA ASN A 174 -6.27 8.17 9.96
C ASN A 174 -6.63 9.20 8.88
N ILE A 175 -6.76 10.46 9.27
CA ILE A 175 -7.11 11.59 8.40
C ILE A 175 -6.09 12.73 8.43
N GLU A 176 -4.91 12.53 9.05
CA GLU A 176 -3.90 13.58 9.29
C GLU A 176 -3.50 14.35 8.03
N ASN A 177 -3.47 13.68 6.87
CA ASN A 177 -3.11 14.26 5.58
C ASN A 177 -4.28 14.31 4.59
N LEU A 178 -5.52 14.24 5.07
CA LEU A 178 -6.73 14.24 4.23
C LEU A 178 -7.51 15.53 4.39
N ALA A 179 -7.67 16.27 3.28
CA ALA A 179 -8.59 17.39 3.24
C ALA A 179 -10.04 16.88 3.22
N ILE A 180 -10.80 17.20 4.28
CA ILE A 180 -12.22 16.88 4.38
C ILE A 180 -13.01 18.11 3.95
N LEU A 181 -13.62 18.04 2.77
CA LEU A 181 -14.32 19.17 2.18
C LEU A 181 -15.84 18.96 2.22
N GLU A 182 -16.58 19.97 2.66
CA GLU A 182 -18.02 20.11 2.44
C GLU A 182 -18.29 21.34 1.57
N ASN A 183 -18.85 21.11 0.37
CA ASN A 183 -19.13 22.17 -0.62
C ASN A 183 -17.88 23.03 -0.96
N GLY A 184 -16.70 22.41 -0.98
CA GLY A 184 -15.43 23.07 -1.30
C GLY A 184 -14.76 23.80 -0.13
N ASN A 185 -15.34 23.78 1.07
CA ASN A 185 -14.73 24.32 2.28
C ASN A 185 -14.25 23.18 3.18
N GLU A 186 -13.06 23.34 3.75
CA GLU A 186 -12.56 22.43 4.77
C GLU A 186 -13.42 22.52 6.04
N ILE A 187 -13.74 21.37 6.61
CA ILE A 187 -14.56 21.25 7.81
C ILE A 187 -13.80 20.52 8.91
N SER A 188 -14.11 20.84 10.16
CA SER A 188 -13.49 20.17 11.30
C SER A 188 -13.94 18.70 11.38
N PRO A 189 -13.07 17.75 11.76
CA PRO A 189 -13.46 16.35 11.96
C PRO A 189 -14.66 16.17 12.89
N GLU A 190 -14.80 16.99 13.94
CA GLU A 190 -15.91 16.96 14.90
C GLU A 190 -17.27 17.25 14.24
N GLU A 191 -17.29 18.03 13.15
CA GLU A 191 -18.51 18.32 12.39
C GLU A 191 -19.01 17.11 11.59
N LEU A 192 -18.19 16.05 11.49
CA LEU A 192 -18.58 14.79 10.87
C LEU A 192 -19.33 13.86 11.81
N ILE A 193 -19.29 14.07 13.13
CA ILE A 193 -19.94 13.17 14.10
C ILE A 193 -21.44 13.05 13.78
N GLY A 194 -21.91 11.81 13.64
CA GLY A 194 -23.28 11.46 13.25
C GLY A 194 -23.58 11.58 11.74
N LYS A 195 -22.63 12.06 10.93
CA LYS A 195 -22.76 12.05 9.46
C LYS A 195 -22.32 10.70 8.89
N THR A 196 -22.88 10.36 7.74
CA THR A 196 -22.38 9.24 6.93
C THR A 196 -21.30 9.75 5.99
N VAL A 197 -20.18 9.04 5.95
CA VAL A 197 -19.07 9.28 5.02
C VAL A 197 -18.87 8.07 4.10
N LYS A 198 -18.37 8.33 2.90
CA LYS A 198 -17.79 7.32 2.01
C LYS A 198 -16.27 7.37 2.16
N VAL A 199 -15.67 6.21 2.33
CA VAL A 199 -14.23 6.04 2.56
C VAL A 199 -13.66 5.20 1.44
N TRP A 200 -12.56 5.66 0.83
CA TRP A 200 -11.76 4.89 -0.14
C TRP A 200 -10.37 4.62 0.44
N PHE A 201 -9.88 3.39 0.29
CA PHE A 201 -8.62 2.95 0.86
C PHE A 201 -7.97 1.85 0.01
N ASP A 202 -6.74 1.48 0.35
CA ASP A 202 -5.90 0.53 -0.41
C ASP A 202 -6.31 -0.96 -0.30
N GLY A 203 -7.41 -1.23 0.40
CA GLY A 203 -7.91 -2.58 0.62
C GLY A 203 -7.20 -3.37 1.73
N ALA A 204 -6.22 -2.79 2.42
CA ALA A 204 -5.52 -3.45 3.51
C ALA A 204 -6.12 -3.11 4.89
N ILE A 205 -6.04 -4.07 5.82
CA ILE A 205 -6.31 -3.88 7.25
C ILE A 205 -4.98 -4.00 8.01
N LYS A 206 -4.66 -3.02 8.84
CA LYS A 206 -3.55 -3.10 9.78
C LYS A 206 -3.96 -4.02 10.92
N THR A 207 -3.34 -5.18 10.99
CA THR A 207 -3.65 -6.17 12.02
C THR A 207 -2.80 -5.89 13.25
N GLU A 208 -3.43 -5.46 14.33
CA GLU A 208 -2.94 -5.77 15.68
C GLU A 208 -3.89 -6.79 16.30
N ASN A 209 -3.32 -7.96 16.64
CA ASN A 209 -3.92 -9.11 17.33
C ASN A 209 -5.47 -9.11 17.44
N PRO A 210 -6.19 -10.03 16.75
CA PRO A 210 -7.66 -10.06 16.73
C PRO A 210 -8.34 -10.22 18.10
N GLU A 211 -7.60 -10.68 19.12
CA GLU A 211 -8.07 -10.77 20.52
C GLU A 211 -8.07 -9.43 21.27
N MET A 212 -7.48 -8.37 20.70
CA MET A 212 -7.49 -7.03 21.29
C MET A 212 -8.85 -6.36 21.11
N SER A 213 -9.23 -5.56 22.11
CA SER A 213 -10.44 -4.73 22.10
C SER A 213 -10.30 -3.45 21.25
N SER A 214 -9.16 -3.28 20.58
CA SER A 214 -8.88 -2.09 19.77
C SER A 214 -9.77 -2.06 18.51
N PRO A 215 -10.10 -0.85 18.03
CA PRO A 215 -10.72 -0.66 16.71
C PRO A 215 -9.90 -1.30 15.59
N THR A 216 -10.56 -1.66 14.50
CA THR A 216 -9.88 -2.09 13.28
C THR A 216 -9.22 -0.88 12.63
N GLU A 217 -7.97 -1.00 12.20
CA GLU A 217 -7.26 0.07 11.49
C GLU A 217 -7.12 -0.26 10.01
N LEU A 218 -7.29 0.76 9.15
CA LEU A 218 -7.09 0.61 7.71
C LEU A 218 -5.61 0.81 7.34
N GLY A 219 -5.26 0.30 6.15
CA GLY A 219 -4.05 0.67 5.43
C GLY A 219 -4.02 2.14 5.02
N GLU A 220 -3.66 2.41 3.78
CA GLU A 220 -3.65 3.77 3.25
C GLU A 220 -5.07 4.21 2.89
N VAL A 221 -5.49 5.37 3.41
CA VAL A 221 -6.80 5.96 3.13
C VAL A 221 -6.60 7.05 2.08
N TYR A 222 -7.30 6.93 0.96
CA TYR A 222 -7.15 7.85 -0.17
C TYR A 222 -8.07 9.05 -0.06
N LYS A 223 -9.31 8.84 0.39
CA LYS A 223 -10.34 9.88 0.43
C LYS A 223 -11.41 9.54 1.46
N VAL A 224 -11.88 10.57 2.14
CA VAL A 224 -13.12 10.55 2.93
C VAL A 224 -14.02 11.66 2.39
N GLU A 225 -15.29 11.35 2.13
CA GLU A 225 -16.26 12.31 1.60
C GLU A 225 -17.61 12.17 2.30
N ILE A 226 -18.28 13.28 2.61
CA ILE A 226 -19.62 13.22 3.17
C ILE A 226 -20.57 12.62 2.15
N PHE A 227 -21.25 11.54 2.54
CA PHE A 227 -22.29 10.93 1.75
C PHE A 227 -23.64 11.56 2.06
N LYS A 228 -24.21 12.26 1.07
CA LYS A 228 -25.57 12.81 1.14
C LYS A 228 -26.50 11.86 0.40
N LYS A 229 -27.51 11.33 1.10
CA LYS A 229 -28.56 10.53 0.47
C LYS A 229 -29.52 11.51 -0.20
N ASP A 230 -29.58 11.46 -1.52
CA ASP A 230 -30.58 12.20 -2.32
C ASP A 230 -32.03 11.81 -1.94
#